data_AF-A0A7C7E3U6-F1
#
_entry.id   AF-A0A7C7E3U6-F1
#
_cell.length_a   1.000
_cell.length_b   1.000
_cell.length_c   1.000
_cell.angle_alpha   90.00
_cell.angle_beta   90.00
_cell.angle_gamma   90.00
#
_symmetry.space_group_name_H-M   'P 1'
#
loop_
_entity.id
_entity.type
_entity.pdbx_description
1 polymer ?
#
loop_
_entity_poly.entity_id
_entity_poly.type
_entity_poly.pdbx_seq_one_letter_code
_entity_poly.pdbx_strand_id
1 'polypeptide(L)'
;VDSFPEIRVIYPVHLNPAVRDVAFDILSNHERIKLLEPLDTDEMHNLMARCYMVMTDSGGLQEEAPSLGKPVLVLRQETERPEAVKAGTVKVVGTDSETVFKEAVQLISDKDEYDRMANAINPYGDGHASERIADYLLYYFQFSDNKPKEFCI
;
A
#
# COMPACT_ATOMS: atom_id res chain seq x y z
N VAL A 1 11.90 -12.47 -8.54
CA VAL A 1 11.13 -13.52 -9.26
C VAL A 1 11.99 -14.73 -9.56
N ASP A 2 13.26 -14.57 -9.95
CA ASP A 2 14.15 -15.72 -10.21
C ASP A 2 14.38 -16.63 -8.99
N SER A 3 14.54 -16.05 -7.79
CA SER A 3 14.71 -16.83 -6.56
C SER A 3 13.44 -17.55 -6.08
N PHE A 4 12.25 -17.16 -6.59
CA PHE A 4 10.94 -17.66 -6.13
C PHE A 4 10.04 -17.94 -7.34
N PRO A 5 10.05 -19.18 -7.89
CA PRO A 5 9.33 -19.55 -9.12
C PRO A 5 7.82 -19.28 -9.10
N GLU A 6 7.20 -19.35 -7.93
CA GLU A 6 5.77 -19.14 -7.69
C GLU A 6 5.35 -17.66 -7.72
N ILE A 7 6.29 -16.74 -7.53
CA ILE A 7 6.01 -15.31 -7.47
C ILE A 7 5.84 -14.72 -8.86
N ARG A 8 4.84 -13.85 -8.98
CA ARG A 8 4.59 -12.99 -10.15
C ARG A 8 4.55 -11.54 -9.70
N VAL A 9 5.01 -10.65 -10.56
CA VAL A 9 4.97 -9.20 -10.34
C VAL A 9 3.98 -8.60 -11.33
N ILE A 10 3.08 -7.76 -10.83
CA ILE A 10 2.22 -6.93 -11.65
C ILE A 10 2.60 -5.49 -11.33
N TYR A 11 2.99 -4.74 -12.35
CA TYR A 11 3.41 -3.35 -12.22
C TYR A 11 2.62 -2.48 -13.19
N PRO A 12 1.55 -1.81 -12.72
CA PRO A 12 0.86 -0.75 -13.46
C PRO A 12 1.81 0.45 -13.62
N VAL A 13 2.36 0.63 -14.81
CA VAL A 13 3.48 1.55 -15.03
C VAL A 13 2.94 2.97 -15.22
N HIS A 14 3.47 3.93 -14.46
CA HIS A 14 3.10 5.34 -14.60
C HIS A 14 3.30 5.84 -16.04
N LEU A 15 2.46 6.76 -16.54
CA LEU A 15 2.53 7.31 -17.90
C LEU A 15 3.79 8.14 -18.20
N ASN A 16 4.66 8.37 -17.21
CA ASN A 16 5.83 9.20 -17.38
C ASN A 16 6.83 8.43 -18.25
N PRO A 17 7.21 8.93 -19.44
CA PRO A 17 8.14 8.23 -20.34
C PRO A 17 9.44 7.83 -19.64
N ALA A 18 9.99 8.67 -18.77
CA ALA A 18 11.21 8.36 -18.03
C ALA A 18 11.07 7.14 -17.10
N VAL A 19 9.86 6.88 -16.58
CA VAL A 19 9.57 5.68 -15.77
C VAL A 19 9.29 4.49 -16.68
N ARG A 20 8.51 4.69 -17.75
CA ARG A 20 8.16 3.63 -18.69
C ARG A 20 9.38 3.05 -19.37
N ASP A 21 10.24 3.90 -19.93
CA ASP A 21 11.40 3.46 -20.70
C ASP A 21 12.30 2.56 -19.82
N VAL A 22 12.58 2.98 -18.59
CA VAL A 22 13.37 2.20 -17.63
C VAL A 22 12.66 0.90 -17.23
N ALA A 23 11.36 0.96 -16.91
CA ALA A 23 10.61 -0.23 -16.51
C ALA A 23 10.54 -1.28 -17.61
N PHE A 24 10.26 -0.87 -18.85
CA PHE A 24 10.18 -1.77 -19.99
C PHE A 24 11.56 -2.31 -20.39
N ASP A 25 12.61 -1.50 -20.37
CA ASP A 25 13.98 -1.95 -20.68
C ASP A 25 14.43 -3.07 -19.74
N ILE A 26 14.16 -2.92 -18.44
CA ILE A 26 14.61 -3.88 -17.41
C ILE A 26 13.68 -5.09 -17.29
N LEU A 27 12.35 -4.91 -17.41
CA LEU A 27 11.38 -5.90 -16.94
C LEU A 27 10.51 -6.56 -18.03
N SER A 28 10.51 -6.07 -19.27
CA SER A 28 9.53 -6.49 -20.31
C SER A 28 9.66 -7.94 -20.78
N ASN A 29 10.84 -8.55 -20.67
CA ASN A 29 11.12 -9.89 -21.19
C ASN A 29 11.05 -11.02 -20.15
N HIS A 30 10.34 -10.81 -19.04
CA HIS A 30 10.17 -11.83 -18.02
C HIS A 30 8.73 -12.36 -17.97
N GLU A 31 8.53 -13.66 -18.18
CA GLU A 31 7.20 -14.31 -18.26
C GLU A 31 6.28 -14.05 -17.06
N ARG A 32 6.87 -13.93 -15.87
CA ARG A 32 6.16 -13.69 -14.59
C ARG A 32 6.13 -12.21 -14.15
N ILE A 33 6.59 -11.29 -14.99
CA ILE A 33 6.44 -9.85 -14.75
C ILE A 33 5.45 -9.31 -15.79
N LYS A 34 4.40 -8.63 -15.30
CA LYS A 34 3.37 -8.02 -16.14
C LYS A 34 3.43 -6.51 -15.94
N LEU A 35 3.93 -5.83 -16.96
CA LEU A 35 3.83 -4.38 -17.09
C LEU A 35 2.46 -4.08 -17.69
N LEU A 36 1.64 -3.34 -16.94
CA LEU A 36 0.30 -2.93 -17.36
C LEU A 36 0.29 -1.43 -17.59
N GLU A 37 -0.69 -0.96 -18.36
CA GLU A 37 -1.08 0.45 -18.31
C GLU A 37 -1.59 0.80 -16.90
N PRO A 38 -1.59 2.09 -16.51
CA PRO A 38 -2.22 2.52 -15.26
C PRO A 38 -3.65 2.02 -15.19
N LEU A 39 -3.98 1.42 -14.05
CA LEU A 39 -5.32 0.92 -13.75
C LEU A 39 -6.17 2.04 -13.18
N ASP A 40 -7.48 1.94 -13.36
CA ASP A 40 -8.41 2.78 -12.59
C ASP A 40 -8.45 2.34 -11.11
N THR A 41 -9.24 3.09 -10.32
CA THR A 41 -9.26 2.92 -8.86
C THR A 41 -9.83 1.56 -8.46
N ASP A 42 -10.94 1.13 -9.07
CA ASP A 42 -11.57 -0.14 -8.77
C ASP A 42 -10.74 -1.33 -9.24
N GLU A 43 -10.12 -1.27 -10.42
CA GLU A 43 -9.17 -2.29 -10.87
C GLU A 43 -7.97 -2.40 -9.93
N MET A 44 -7.39 -1.27 -9.50
CA MET A 44 -6.26 -1.26 -8.56
C MET A 44 -6.66 -1.85 -7.20
N HIS A 45 -7.79 -1.46 -6.64
CA HIS A 45 -8.29 -2.00 -5.36
C HIS A 45 -8.54 -3.51 -5.43
N ASN A 46 -9.15 -3.99 -6.52
CA ASN A 46 -9.38 -5.42 -6.74
C ASN A 46 -8.06 -6.20 -6.94
N LEU A 47 -7.08 -5.61 -7.63
CA LEU A 47 -5.76 -6.18 -7.79
C LEU A 47 -5.04 -6.30 -6.45
N MET A 48 -5.03 -5.22 -5.66
CA MET A 48 -4.43 -5.20 -4.32
C MET A 48 -5.08 -6.22 -3.39
N ALA A 49 -6.41 -6.36 -3.40
CA ALA A 49 -7.12 -7.34 -2.57
C ALA A 49 -6.66 -8.79 -2.83
N ARG A 50 -6.18 -9.08 -4.05
CA ARG A 50 -5.70 -10.41 -4.47
C ARG A 50 -4.18 -10.57 -4.39
N CYS A 51 -3.43 -9.50 -4.16
CA CYS A 51 -1.97 -9.59 -4.06
C CYS A 51 -1.53 -10.18 -2.71
N TYR A 52 -0.25 -10.58 -2.65
CA TYR A 52 0.37 -11.03 -1.41
C TYR A 52 0.90 -9.85 -0.59
N MET A 53 1.62 -8.93 -1.24
CA MET A 53 2.17 -7.70 -0.65
C MET A 53 2.23 -6.60 -1.72
N VAL A 54 2.34 -5.35 -1.29
CA VAL A 54 2.49 -4.17 -2.16
C VAL A 54 3.88 -3.55 -1.95
N MET A 55 4.56 -3.20 -3.04
CA MET A 55 5.75 -2.35 -2.99
C MET A 55 5.41 -1.03 -3.66
N THR A 56 5.59 0.09 -2.96
CA THR A 56 5.11 1.38 -3.48
C THR A 56 5.85 2.57 -2.87
N ASP A 57 5.92 3.67 -3.61
CA ASP A 57 6.27 5.01 -3.13
C ASP A 57 5.03 5.92 -2.97
N SER A 58 3.84 5.43 -3.36
CA SER A 58 2.58 6.17 -3.30
C SER A 58 2.10 6.34 -1.87
N GLY A 59 1.72 7.57 -1.52
CA GLY A 59 1.05 7.87 -0.24
C GLY A 59 -0.35 7.23 -0.16
N GLY A 60 -1.13 7.24 -1.24
CA GLY A 60 -2.49 6.67 -1.22
C GLY A 60 -2.48 5.15 -0.97
N LEU A 61 -1.59 4.43 -1.67
CA LEU A 61 -1.50 2.98 -1.51
C LEU A 61 -1.00 2.55 -0.12
N GLN A 62 -0.25 3.41 0.58
CA GLN A 62 0.11 3.19 1.98
C GLN A 62 -1.09 3.21 2.93
N GLU A 63 -2.20 3.89 2.58
CA GLU A 63 -3.44 3.90 3.38
C GLU A 63 -4.40 2.77 2.96
N GLU A 64 -4.48 2.53 1.65
CA GLU A 64 -5.45 1.63 1.05
C GLU A 64 -5.06 0.15 1.24
N ALA A 65 -3.79 -0.21 0.99
CA ALA A 65 -3.35 -1.61 1.07
C ALA A 65 -3.47 -2.21 2.50
N PRO A 66 -3.15 -1.48 3.59
CA PRO A 66 -3.42 -1.94 4.95
C PRO A 66 -4.90 -2.20 5.24
N SER A 67 -5.82 -1.43 4.62
CA SER A 67 -7.27 -1.67 4.75
C SER A 67 -7.68 -3.04 4.22
N LEU A 68 -6.87 -3.61 3.32
CA LEU A 68 -7.08 -4.92 2.70
C LEU A 68 -6.22 -6.02 3.35
N GLY A 69 -5.58 -5.74 4.48
CA GLY A 69 -4.69 -6.66 5.19
C GLY A 69 -3.44 -7.01 4.37
N LYS A 70 -2.95 -6.10 3.53
CA LYS A 70 -1.78 -6.32 2.68
C LYS A 70 -0.55 -5.63 3.27
N PRO A 71 0.53 -6.38 3.55
CA PRO A 71 1.81 -5.78 3.92
C PRO A 71 2.31 -4.84 2.82
N VAL A 72 2.85 -3.69 3.24
CA VAL A 72 3.37 -2.67 2.32
C VAL A 72 4.85 -2.40 2.60
N LEU A 73 5.68 -2.53 1.57
CA LEU A 73 7.07 -2.07 1.57
C LEU A 73 7.15 -0.71 0.86
N VAL A 74 7.56 0.31 1.59
CA VAL A 74 7.65 1.68 1.09
C VAL A 74 9.03 1.96 0.52
N LEU A 75 9.06 2.25 -0.78
CA LEU A 75 10.28 2.48 -1.57
C LEU A 75 10.77 3.94 -1.46
N ARG A 76 10.78 4.48 -0.24
CA ARG A 76 11.23 5.85 0.08
C ARG A 76 12.14 5.81 1.30
N GLN A 77 12.99 6.82 1.46
CA GLN A 77 13.86 6.95 2.65
C GLN A 77 13.10 7.46 3.87
N GLU A 78 12.05 8.25 3.63
CA GLU A 78 11.20 8.86 4.66
C GLU A 78 9.74 8.69 4.27
N THR A 79 8.85 8.71 5.26
CA THR A 79 7.40 8.69 5.06
C THR A 79 6.74 9.78 5.90
N GLU A 80 5.75 10.45 5.30
CA GLU A 80 4.82 11.35 5.97
C GLU A 80 3.79 10.62 6.85
N ARG A 81 3.87 9.29 6.93
CA ARG A 81 2.91 8.42 7.62
C ARG A 81 3.51 7.58 8.75
N PRO A 82 4.01 8.22 9.83
CA PRO A 82 4.64 7.51 10.93
C PRO A 82 3.68 6.56 11.67
N GLU A 83 2.37 6.81 11.63
CA GLU A 83 1.33 5.99 12.25
C GLU A 83 1.29 4.57 11.67
N ALA A 84 1.38 4.39 10.35
CA ALA A 84 1.37 3.06 9.74
C ALA A 84 2.65 2.27 10.00
N VAL A 85 3.78 2.97 10.10
CA VAL A 85 5.05 2.35 10.51
C VAL A 85 4.96 1.88 11.97
N LYS A 86 4.40 2.70 12.86
CA LYS A 86 4.19 2.35 14.28
C LYS A 86 3.19 1.20 14.45
N ALA A 87 2.11 1.21 13.67
CA ALA A 87 1.11 0.14 13.67
C ALA A 87 1.68 -1.17 13.11
N GLY A 88 2.71 -1.09 12.27
CA GLY A 88 3.36 -2.25 11.67
C GLY A 88 2.72 -2.72 10.38
N THR A 89 1.74 -1.99 9.82
CA THR A 89 1.12 -2.29 8.52
C THR A 89 2.05 -1.96 7.34
N VAL A 90 2.97 -1.01 7.56
CA VAL A 90 3.89 -0.48 6.55
C VAL A 90 5.34 -0.58 7.06
N LYS A 91 6.27 -0.93 6.17
CA LYS A 91 7.72 -0.90 6.43
C LYS A 91 8.43 -0.01 5.41
N VAL A 92 9.14 1.02 5.88
CA VAL A 92 9.96 1.89 5.04
C VAL A 92 11.30 1.20 4.79
N VAL A 93 11.59 0.90 3.52
CA VAL A 93 12.76 0.09 3.13
C VAL A 93 13.80 0.85 2.31
N GLY A 94 13.53 2.12 1.99
CA GLY A 94 14.42 2.91 1.15
C GLY A 94 14.40 2.47 -0.32
N THR A 95 15.46 2.82 -1.03
CA THR A 95 15.63 2.57 -2.48
C THR A 95 16.84 1.70 -2.79
N ASP A 96 17.53 1.20 -1.76
CA ASP A 96 18.67 0.31 -1.93
C ASP A 96 18.18 -1.08 -2.36
N SER A 97 18.71 -1.57 -3.48
CA SER A 97 18.23 -2.81 -4.10
C SER A 97 18.40 -4.04 -3.23
N GLU A 98 19.50 -4.14 -2.46
CA GLU A 98 19.77 -5.27 -1.58
C GLU A 98 18.80 -5.26 -0.39
N THR A 99 18.57 -4.08 0.18
CA THR A 99 17.61 -3.88 1.27
C THR A 99 16.19 -4.21 0.81
N VAL A 100 15.74 -3.65 -0.32
CA VAL A 100 14.40 -3.94 -0.86
C VAL A 100 14.23 -5.44 -1.12
N PHE A 101 15.22 -6.08 -1.72
CA PHE A 101 15.18 -7.53 -1.98
C PHE A 101 15.11 -8.35 -0.69
N LYS A 102 15.95 -8.04 0.30
CA LYS A 102 15.97 -8.73 1.60
C LYS A 102 14.62 -8.61 2.31
N GLU A 103 14.03 -7.44 2.32
CA GLU A 103 12.75 -7.17 3.00
C GLU A 103 11.58 -7.87 2.31
N ALA A 104 11.57 -7.89 0.97
CA ALA A 104 10.64 -8.68 0.19
C ALA A 104 10.77 -10.18 0.48
N VAL A 105 12.00 -10.70 0.52
CA VAL A 105 12.29 -12.11 0.85
C VAL A 105 11.80 -12.45 2.24
N GLN A 106 12.02 -11.57 3.23
CA GLN A 106 11.57 -11.80 4.59
C GLN A 106 10.06 -12.04 4.62
N LEU A 107 9.26 -11.18 4.00
CA LEU A 107 7.80 -11.35 3.93
C LEU A 107 7.34 -12.60 3.18
N ILE A 108 8.11 -13.07 2.20
CA ILE A 108 7.80 -14.29 1.43
C ILE A 108 8.13 -15.54 2.25
N SER A 109 9.26 -15.54 2.96
CA SER A 109 9.80 -16.73 3.63
C SER A 109 9.44 -16.86 5.11
N ASP A 110 9.07 -15.77 5.76
CA ASP A 110 8.73 -15.70 7.18
C ASP A 110 7.25 -15.39 7.33
N LYS A 111 6.48 -16.44 7.64
CA LYS A 111 5.04 -16.33 7.81
C LYS A 111 4.64 -15.52 9.03
N ASP A 112 5.43 -15.56 10.11
CA ASP A 112 5.11 -14.81 11.32
C ASP A 112 5.28 -13.31 11.08
N GLU A 113 6.33 -12.90 10.35
CA GLU A 113 6.52 -11.50 9.94
C GLU A 113 5.43 -11.04 8.96
N TYR A 114 5.03 -11.89 8.02
CA TYR A 114 3.91 -11.61 7.13
C TYR A 114 2.61 -11.40 7.92
N ASP A 115 2.24 -12.36 8.77
CA ASP A 115 1.00 -12.33 9.54
C ASP A 115 0.99 -11.15 10.52
N ARG A 116 2.15 -10.74 11.06
CA ARG A 116 2.30 -9.53 11.88
C ARG A 116 1.90 -8.27 11.13
N MET A 117 2.32 -8.11 9.88
CA MET A 117 2.00 -6.93 9.07
C MET A 117 0.58 -6.99 8.50
N ALA A 118 0.15 -8.16 8.02
CA ALA A 118 -1.15 -8.36 7.38
C ALA A 118 -2.32 -8.20 8.37
N ASN A 119 -2.12 -8.55 9.65
CA ASN A 119 -3.14 -8.43 10.70
C ASN A 119 -2.97 -7.18 11.58
N ALA A 120 -2.02 -6.30 11.27
CA ALA A 120 -1.83 -5.06 12.01
C ALA A 120 -3.05 -4.14 11.82
N ILE A 121 -3.39 -3.38 12.85
CA ILE A 121 -4.55 -2.48 12.82
C ILE A 121 -4.25 -1.34 11.85
N ASN A 122 -5.19 -1.06 10.94
CA ASN A 122 -5.06 0.09 10.06
C ASN A 122 -5.29 1.40 10.84
N PRO A 123 -4.29 2.28 10.96
CA PRO A 123 -4.44 3.50 11.74
C PRO A 123 -5.20 4.63 11.02
N TYR A 124 -5.53 4.47 9.73
CA TYR A 124 -6.10 5.57 8.93
C TYR A 124 -7.62 5.70 8.98
N GLY A 125 -8.31 4.64 9.39
CA GLY A 125 -9.75 4.69 9.52
C GLY A 125 -10.45 3.34 9.43
N ASP A 126 -11.75 3.41 9.57
CA ASP A 126 -12.69 2.29 9.61
C ASP A 126 -13.74 2.37 8.49
N GLY A 127 -13.53 3.24 7.50
CA GLY A 127 -14.45 3.45 6.38
C GLY A 127 -15.56 4.49 6.64
N HIS A 128 -15.67 5.06 7.85
CA HIS A 128 -16.72 6.05 8.19
C HIS A 128 -16.24 7.50 8.17
N ALA A 129 -15.13 7.80 7.48
CA ALA A 129 -14.56 9.15 7.45
C ALA A 129 -15.56 10.19 6.88
N SER A 130 -16.24 9.89 5.78
CA SER A 130 -17.18 10.81 5.14
C SER A 130 -18.40 11.12 6.02
N GLU A 131 -18.93 10.11 6.71
CA GLU A 131 -20.04 10.27 7.68
C GLU A 131 -19.62 11.21 8.81
N ARG A 132 -18.46 10.96 9.43
CA ARG A 132 -17.94 11.83 10.49
C ARG A 132 -17.72 13.26 10.00
N ILE A 133 -17.16 13.45 8.82
CA ILE A 133 -16.95 14.79 8.25
C ILE A 133 -18.28 15.52 8.09
N ALA A 134 -19.29 14.85 7.53
CA ALA A 134 -20.63 15.42 7.38
C ALA A 134 -21.24 15.80 8.73
N ASP A 135 -21.17 14.91 9.72
CA ASP A 135 -21.68 15.18 11.06
C ASP A 135 -20.96 16.36 11.73
N TYR A 136 -19.64 16.48 11.54
CA TYR A 136 -18.86 17.60 12.06
C TYR A 136 -19.26 18.93 11.43
N LEU A 137 -19.55 18.95 10.12
CA LEU A 137 -20.03 20.14 9.44
C LEU A 137 -21.42 20.54 9.96
N LEU A 138 -22.33 19.58 10.13
CA LEU A 138 -23.66 19.83 10.69
C LEU A 138 -23.59 20.39 12.11
N TYR A 139 -22.72 19.82 12.95
CA TYR A 139 -22.47 20.33 14.30
C TYR A 139 -21.86 21.74 14.28
N TYR A 140 -20.83 21.98 13.46
CA TYR A 140 -20.14 23.27 13.39
C TYR A 140 -21.07 24.42 12.97
N PHE A 141 -21.93 24.18 11.98
CA PHE A 141 -22.91 25.15 11.51
C PHE A 141 -24.24 25.15 12.29
N GLN A 142 -24.30 24.44 13.43
CA GLN A 142 -25.46 24.41 14.33
C GLN A 142 -26.74 23.85 13.68
N PHE A 143 -26.59 22.97 12.69
CA PHE A 143 -27.69 22.16 12.17
C PHE A 143 -27.92 20.88 12.99
N SER A 144 -27.01 20.55 13.91
CA SER A 144 -27.10 19.46 14.87
C SER A 144 -26.48 19.87 16.21
N ASP A 145 -27.11 19.51 17.33
CA ASP A 145 -26.55 19.70 18.68
C ASP A 145 -25.60 18.55 19.08
N ASN A 146 -25.55 17.48 18.31
CA ASN A 146 -24.73 16.30 18.60
C ASN A 146 -23.30 16.50 18.09
N LYS A 147 -22.33 16.60 19.01
CA LYS A 147 -20.91 16.60 18.65
C LYS A 147 -20.49 15.18 18.22
N PRO A 148 -19.91 15.00 17.00
CA PRO A 148 -19.47 13.69 16.54
C PRO A 148 -18.29 13.18 17.38
N LYS A 149 -18.13 11.86 17.44
CA LYS A 149 -16.99 11.21 18.09
C LYS A 149 -15.79 11.18 17.15
N GLU A 150 -14.61 11.45 17.70
CA GLU A 150 -13.34 11.25 17.00
C GLU A 150 -13.10 9.75 16.76
N PHE A 151 -12.45 9.43 15.65
CA PHE A 151 -11.97 8.07 15.39
C PHE A 151 -10.80 7.77 16.33
N CYS A 152 -10.80 6.57 16.92
CA CYS A 152 -9.73 6.08 17.79
C CYS A 152 -9.43 4.62 17.44
N ILE A 153 -8.15 4.25 17.54
CA ILE A 153 -7.61 2.91 17.27
C ILE A 153 -7.57 2.11 18.57
#